data_AF-A0A484R330-F1
#
_entry.id   AF-A0A484R330-F1
#
_cell.length_a   1.000
_cell.length_b   1.000
_cell.length_c   1.000
_cell.angle_alpha   90.00
_cell.angle_beta   90.00
_cell.angle_gamma   90.00
#
_symmetry.space_group_name_H-M   'P 1'
#
loop_
_entity.id
_entity.type
_entity.pdbx_description
1 polymer ?
#
loop_
_entity_poly.entity_id
_entity_poly.type
_entity_poly.pdbx_seq_one_letter_code
_entity_poly.pdbx_strand_id
1 'polypeptide(L)'
;MDDGLQTLLPPLLQGLWVTVQITVGAALLAIPLAILSGLGRLSNQRFLRWPASVYVEVFRGTSALVQLFWFFFVLPLFGIQLPALLVGIVVLALNAGAYGAEVVRGAVMAVPAGQREAAVALNMTRAKIIRRIVLPQAIPAMLPPATNLMIELLKNTALVSLITITDLTFRGQLLRSETLKTVEVFGLMLLLYFAAALVITAGMRMLERRFKVGR
;
A
#
# COMPACT_ATOMS: atom_id res chain seq x y z
N MET A 1 13.13 -34.86 -14.18
CA MET A 1 13.30 -33.41 -13.88
C MET A 1 12.03 -32.79 -13.28
N ASP A 2 10.89 -33.48 -13.26
CA ASP A 2 9.59 -32.89 -12.86
C ASP A 2 9.27 -32.96 -11.34
N ASP A 3 9.92 -33.83 -10.56
CA ASP A 3 9.67 -33.94 -9.11
C ASP A 3 10.12 -32.71 -8.31
N GLY A 4 11.02 -31.90 -8.88
CA GLY A 4 11.52 -30.68 -8.25
C GLY A 4 10.46 -29.57 -8.16
N LEU A 5 9.58 -29.44 -9.15
CA LEU A 5 8.57 -28.38 -9.13
C LEU A 5 7.41 -28.72 -8.19
N GLN A 6 6.99 -29.99 -8.18
CA GLN A 6 5.91 -30.45 -7.29
C GLN A 6 6.28 -30.35 -5.81
N THR A 7 7.57 -30.43 -5.48
CA THR A 7 8.07 -30.28 -4.11
C THR A 7 8.27 -28.82 -3.70
N LEU A 8 8.68 -27.94 -4.62
CA LEU A 8 8.95 -26.53 -4.33
C LEU A 8 7.71 -25.63 -4.37
N LEU A 9 6.75 -25.90 -5.25
CA LEU A 9 5.59 -25.02 -5.47
C LEU A 9 4.65 -24.92 -4.27
N PRO A 10 4.22 -26.01 -3.60
CA PRO A 10 3.23 -25.90 -2.53
C PRO A 10 3.68 -25.02 -1.35
N PRO A 11 4.90 -25.14 -0.81
CA PRO A 11 5.36 -24.24 0.25
C PRO A 11 5.50 -22.78 -0.20
N LEU A 12 5.90 -22.54 -1.45
CA LEU A 12 5.95 -21.18 -2.00
C LEU A 12 4.55 -20.58 -2.13
N LEU A 13 3.55 -21.35 -2.56
CA LEU A 13 2.16 -20.90 -2.61
C LEU A 13 1.59 -20.60 -1.23
N GLN A 14 1.97 -21.35 -0.19
CA GLN A 14 1.63 -21.02 1.19
C GLN A 14 2.25 -19.69 1.62
N GLY A 15 3.52 -19.45 1.30
CA GLY A 15 4.16 -18.16 1.55
C GLY A 15 3.50 -17.02 0.78
N LEU A 16 3.15 -17.25 -0.50
CA LEU A 16 2.41 -16.29 -1.33
C LEU A 16 1.05 -15.95 -0.72
N TRP A 17 0.34 -16.93 -0.15
CA TRP A 17 -0.92 -16.68 0.52
C TRP A 17 -0.76 -15.69 1.69
N VAL A 18 0.27 -15.86 2.53
CA VAL A 18 0.59 -14.92 3.60
C VAL A 18 0.95 -13.54 3.04
N THR A 19 1.74 -13.48 1.98
CA THR A 19 2.05 -12.23 1.26
C THR A 19 0.79 -11.52 0.77
N VAL A 20 -0.17 -12.24 0.21
CA VAL A 20 -1.46 -11.68 -0.23
C VAL A 20 -2.28 -11.19 0.95
N GLN A 21 -2.35 -11.94 2.06
CA GLN A 21 -3.05 -11.51 3.27
C GLN A 21 -2.50 -10.19 3.81
N ILE A 22 -1.17 -10.05 3.88
CA ILE A 22 -0.52 -8.81 4.33
C ILE A 22 -0.79 -7.67 3.34
N THR A 23 -0.67 -7.93 2.04
CA THR A 23 -0.90 -6.91 1.01
C THR A 23 -2.32 -6.38 1.07
N VAL A 24 -3.32 -7.26 1.15
CA VAL A 24 -4.74 -6.88 1.22
C VAL A 24 -5.04 -6.17 2.54
N GLY A 25 -4.59 -6.73 3.67
CA GLY A 25 -4.80 -6.11 4.99
C GLY A 25 -4.17 -4.72 5.08
N ALA A 26 -2.94 -4.58 4.59
CA ALA A 26 -2.24 -3.29 4.57
C ALA A 26 -2.91 -2.30 3.63
N ALA A 27 -3.38 -2.73 2.45
CA ALA A 27 -4.09 -1.87 1.52
C ALA A 27 -5.41 -1.32 2.09
N LEU A 28 -6.18 -2.18 2.77
CA LEU A 28 -7.45 -1.78 3.42
C LEU A 28 -7.26 -0.68 4.46
N LEU A 29 -6.10 -0.62 5.12
CA LEU A 29 -5.74 0.44 6.06
C LEU A 29 -5.03 1.63 5.37
N ALA A 30 -4.19 1.37 4.37
CA ALA A 30 -3.45 2.41 3.65
C ALA A 30 -4.37 3.36 2.88
N ILE A 31 -5.43 2.85 2.26
CA ILE A 31 -6.39 3.67 1.48
C ILE A 31 -7.05 4.75 2.36
N PRO A 32 -7.71 4.43 3.49
CA PRO A 32 -8.30 5.45 4.34
C PRO A 32 -7.23 6.38 4.93
N LEU A 33 -6.06 5.87 5.33
CA LEU A 33 -4.94 6.70 5.80
C LEU A 33 -4.50 7.72 4.74
N ALA A 34 -4.34 7.30 3.48
CA ALA A 34 -3.98 8.15 2.36
C ALA A 34 -5.04 9.22 2.09
N ILE A 35 -6.33 8.86 2.07
CA ILE A 35 -7.43 9.80 1.84
C ILE A 35 -7.50 10.83 2.97
N LEU A 36 -7.50 10.37 4.23
CA LEU A 36 -7.63 11.25 5.40
C LEU A 36 -6.44 12.21 5.51
N SER A 37 -5.21 11.71 5.39
CA SER A 37 -4.00 12.53 5.49
C SER A 37 -3.80 13.43 4.26
N GLY A 38 -4.06 12.94 3.06
CA GLY A 38 -3.99 13.72 1.83
C GLY A 38 -4.96 14.90 1.81
N LEU A 39 -6.23 14.68 2.19
CA LEU A 39 -7.22 15.74 2.34
C LEU A 39 -6.94 16.63 3.56
N GLY A 40 -6.49 16.05 4.67
CA GLY A 40 -6.12 16.76 5.89
C GLY A 40 -5.04 17.82 5.63
N ARG A 41 -4.01 17.48 4.83
CA ARG A 41 -2.95 18.42 4.45
C ARG A 41 -3.41 19.56 3.54
N LEU A 42 -4.50 19.36 2.80
CA LEU A 42 -5.17 20.40 2.01
C LEU A 42 -6.14 21.25 2.85
N SER A 43 -6.36 20.94 4.12
CA SER A 43 -7.27 21.68 4.98
C SER A 43 -6.71 23.05 5.37
N ASN A 44 -7.59 24.06 5.45
CA ASN A 44 -7.23 25.37 6.03
C ASN A 44 -7.12 25.28 7.56
N GLN A 45 -7.75 24.27 8.18
CA GLN A 45 -7.75 24.09 9.62
C GLN A 45 -6.40 23.51 10.06
N ARG A 46 -5.66 24.26 10.89
CA ARG A 46 -4.33 23.87 11.39
C ARG A 46 -4.36 22.54 12.15
N PHE A 47 -5.46 22.27 12.88
CA PHE A 47 -5.68 21.03 13.63
C PHE A 47 -5.77 19.79 12.74
N LEU A 48 -6.22 19.91 11.49
CA LEU A 48 -6.27 18.78 10.54
C LEU A 48 -4.96 18.67 9.75
N ARG A 49 -4.40 19.82 9.36
CA ARG A 49 -3.20 19.88 8.52
C ARG A 49 -1.94 19.40 9.26
N TRP A 50 -1.76 19.81 10.52
CA TRP A 50 -0.53 19.53 11.24
C TRP A 50 -0.33 18.04 11.55
N PRO A 51 -1.29 17.30 12.15
CA PRO A 51 -1.12 15.85 12.37
C PRO A 51 -0.93 15.07 11.07
N ALA A 52 -1.66 15.46 10.00
CA ALA A 52 -1.54 14.82 8.71
C ALA A 52 -0.15 15.05 8.07
N SER A 53 0.42 16.26 8.19
CA SER A 53 1.79 16.53 7.74
C SER A 53 2.83 15.75 8.54
N VAL A 54 2.72 15.73 9.88
CA VAL A 54 3.65 14.99 10.74
C VAL A 54 3.63 13.50 10.41
N TYR A 55 2.44 12.90 10.28
CA TYR A 55 2.29 11.51 9.85
C TYR A 55 2.99 11.26 8.50
N VAL A 56 2.72 12.08 7.49
CA VAL A 56 3.30 11.87 6.16
C VAL A 56 4.82 12.05 6.16
N GLU A 57 5.34 13.06 6.87
CA GLU A 57 6.77 13.34 6.96
C GLU A 57 7.53 12.24 7.70
N VAL A 58 6.99 11.75 8.83
CA VAL A 58 7.63 10.67 9.60
C VAL A 58 7.69 9.38 8.79
N PHE A 59 6.57 8.95 8.21
CA PHE A 59 6.49 7.64 7.56
C PHE A 59 7.17 7.60 6.19
N ARG A 60 7.21 8.73 5.44
CA ARG A 60 7.99 8.83 4.20
C ARG A 60 9.46 9.16 4.43
N GLY A 61 9.78 9.81 5.55
CA GLY A 61 11.14 10.21 5.91
C GLY A 61 11.96 9.10 6.56
N THR A 62 11.35 7.94 6.85
CA THR A 62 12.01 6.80 7.49
C THR A 62 11.82 5.52 6.69
N SER A 63 12.76 4.59 6.83
CA SER A 63 12.73 3.30 6.13
C SER A 63 11.62 2.39 6.67
N ALA A 64 10.83 1.80 5.78
CA ALA A 64 9.80 0.81 6.15
C ALA A 64 10.37 -0.37 6.94
N LEU A 65 11.59 -0.81 6.61
CA LEU A 65 12.28 -1.88 7.34
C LEU A 65 12.60 -1.46 8.79
N VAL A 66 13.10 -0.23 8.97
CA VAL A 66 13.40 0.30 10.31
C VAL A 66 12.12 0.45 11.12
N GLN A 67 11.02 0.89 10.49
CA GLN A 67 9.70 0.93 11.12
C GLN A 67 9.23 -0.46 11.56
N LEU A 68 9.41 -1.49 10.73
CA LEU A 68 9.06 -2.88 11.07
C LEU A 68 9.85 -3.37 12.28
N PHE A 69 11.16 -3.15 12.30
CA PHE A 69 12.01 -3.53 13.42
C PHE A 69 11.64 -2.79 14.70
N TRP A 70 11.35 -1.50 14.62
CA TRP A 70 10.95 -0.74 15.80
C TRP A 70 9.63 -1.24 16.37
N PHE A 71 8.61 -1.44 15.52
CA PHE A 71 7.31 -1.93 15.97
C PHE A 71 7.36 -3.39 16.47
N PHE A 72 8.23 -4.23 15.91
CA PHE A 72 8.30 -5.63 16.29
C PHE A 72 9.20 -5.88 17.51
N PHE A 73 10.37 -5.26 17.56
CA PHE A 73 11.37 -5.51 18.60
C PHE A 73 11.36 -4.49 19.75
N VAL A 74 11.02 -3.23 19.47
CA VAL A 74 11.12 -2.14 20.47
C VAL A 74 9.78 -1.89 21.17
N LEU A 75 8.66 -1.88 20.43
CA LEU A 75 7.34 -1.62 21.00
C LEU A 75 6.94 -2.58 22.16
N PRO A 76 7.28 -3.89 22.13
CA PRO A 76 7.06 -4.80 23.26
C PRO A 76 7.73 -4.37 24.56
N LEU A 77 8.86 -3.65 24.51
CA LEU A 77 9.57 -3.15 25.70
C LEU A 77 8.75 -2.09 26.45
N PHE A 78 7.76 -1.49 25.80
CA PHE A 78 6.80 -0.56 26.40
C PHE A 78 5.49 -1.25 26.83
N GLY A 79 5.45 -2.59 26.84
CA GLY A 79 4.28 -3.38 27.24
C GLY A 79 3.24 -3.62 26.15
N ILE A 80 3.49 -3.16 24.92
CA ILE A 80 2.58 -3.34 23.79
C ILE A 80 3.10 -4.45 22.88
N GLN A 81 2.51 -5.64 23.02
CA GLN A 81 2.85 -6.81 22.20
C GLN A 81 1.80 -7.02 21.12
N LEU A 82 2.23 -6.97 19.86
CA LEU A 82 1.38 -7.17 18.70
C LEU A 82 1.82 -8.44 17.96
N PRO A 83 0.89 -9.25 17.43
CA PRO A 83 1.24 -10.37 16.57
C PRO A 83 2.06 -9.90 15.35
N ALA A 84 3.06 -10.68 14.93
CA ALA A 84 3.94 -10.32 13.81
C ALA A 84 3.17 -9.92 12.53
N LEU A 85 2.12 -10.68 12.20
CA LEU A 85 1.22 -10.38 11.07
C LEU A 85 0.58 -8.99 11.18
N LEU A 86 0.12 -8.63 12.38
CA LEU A 86 -0.47 -7.32 12.64
C LEU A 86 0.58 -6.21 12.50
N VAL A 87 1.79 -6.41 13.01
CA VAL A 87 2.91 -5.46 12.85
C VAL A 87 3.21 -5.23 11.37
N GLY A 88 3.34 -6.31 10.59
CA GLY A 88 3.55 -6.24 9.15
C GLY A 88 2.45 -5.45 8.43
N ILE A 89 1.18 -5.75 8.73
CA ILE A 89 0.03 -5.04 8.14
C ILE A 89 0.03 -3.56 8.50
N VAL A 90 0.17 -3.23 9.79
CA VAL A 90 0.07 -1.85 10.28
C VAL A 90 1.22 -0.99 9.78
N VAL A 91 2.47 -1.46 9.87
CA VAL A 91 3.63 -0.68 9.44
C VAL A 91 3.60 -0.45 7.94
N LEU A 92 3.33 -1.49 7.14
CA LEU A 92 3.24 -1.33 5.69
C LEU A 92 2.05 -0.45 5.28
N ALA A 93 0.92 -0.52 5.99
CA ALA A 93 -0.21 0.36 5.78
C ALA A 93 0.11 1.82 6.08
N LEU A 94 0.80 2.09 7.19
CA LEU A 94 1.20 3.44 7.59
C LEU A 94 2.19 4.02 6.58
N ASN A 95 3.15 3.21 6.12
CA ASN A 95 4.10 3.60 5.09
C ASN A 95 3.40 3.90 3.76
N ALA A 96 2.67 2.93 3.20
CA ALA A 96 1.97 3.07 1.92
C ALA A 96 0.89 4.17 1.97
N GLY A 97 0.19 4.33 3.10
CA GLY A 97 -0.78 5.39 3.32
C GLY A 97 -0.15 6.79 3.26
N ALA A 98 1.07 6.94 3.76
CA ALA A 98 1.79 8.22 3.74
C ALA A 98 2.22 8.60 2.31
N TYR A 99 2.70 7.63 1.51
CA TYR A 99 2.96 7.86 0.08
C TYR A 99 1.65 8.09 -0.70
N GLY A 100 0.59 7.34 -0.38
CA GLY A 100 -0.75 7.52 -0.95
C GLY A 100 -1.34 8.90 -0.66
N ALA A 101 -1.00 9.52 0.47
CA ALA A 101 -1.42 10.87 0.80
C ALA A 101 -0.97 11.90 -0.24
N GLU A 102 0.24 11.74 -0.81
CA GLU A 102 0.73 12.60 -1.89
C GLU A 102 -0.02 12.38 -3.19
N VAL A 103 -0.39 11.12 -3.48
CA VAL A 103 -1.22 10.79 -4.65
C VAL A 103 -2.57 11.47 -4.53
N VAL A 104 -3.23 11.35 -3.36
CA VAL A 104 -4.51 12.01 -3.09
C VAL A 104 -4.37 13.53 -3.22
N ARG A 105 -3.36 14.12 -2.57
CA ARG A 105 -3.11 15.56 -2.59
C ARG A 105 -2.85 16.07 -4.01
N GLY A 106 -1.98 15.38 -4.75
CA GLY A 106 -1.62 15.71 -6.13
C GLY A 106 -2.81 15.65 -7.06
N ALA A 107 -3.60 14.57 -7.01
CA ALA A 107 -4.79 14.42 -7.84
C ALA A 107 -5.87 15.46 -7.52
N VAL A 108 -6.08 15.79 -6.24
CA VAL A 108 -7.03 16.82 -5.82
C VAL A 108 -6.61 18.21 -6.32
N MET A 109 -5.32 18.53 -6.27
CA MET A 109 -4.79 19.81 -6.79
C MET A 109 -4.79 19.88 -8.33
N ALA A 110 -4.73 18.74 -9.02
CA ALA A 110 -4.79 18.69 -10.48
C ALA A 110 -6.17 19.01 -11.06
N VAL A 111 -7.24 18.99 -10.24
CA VAL A 111 -8.57 19.42 -10.66
C VAL A 111 -8.56 20.92 -10.99
N PRO A 112 -9.02 21.35 -12.18
CA PRO A 112 -8.97 22.75 -12.61
C PRO A 112 -9.57 23.72 -11.58
N ALA A 113 -8.88 24.82 -11.30
CA ALA A 113 -9.31 25.82 -10.33
C ALA A 113 -10.70 26.39 -10.66
N GLY A 114 -11.02 26.58 -11.94
CA GLY A 114 -12.33 27.07 -12.41
C GLY A 114 -13.53 26.25 -11.93
N GLN A 115 -13.37 24.93 -11.72
CA GLN A 115 -14.42 24.07 -11.15
C GLN A 115 -14.73 24.45 -9.70
N ARG A 116 -13.70 24.84 -8.95
CA ARG A 116 -13.84 25.30 -7.56
C ARG A 116 -14.40 26.72 -7.52
N GLU A 117 -13.91 27.61 -8.38
CA GLU A 117 -14.36 29.00 -8.49
C GLU A 117 -15.85 29.08 -8.89
N ALA A 118 -16.29 28.32 -9.88
CA ALA A 118 -17.69 28.23 -10.28
C ALA A 118 -18.58 27.72 -9.15
N ALA A 119 -18.11 26.72 -8.40
CA ALA A 119 -18.86 26.18 -7.26
C ALA A 119 -18.98 27.20 -6.11
N VAL A 120 -17.93 27.99 -5.87
CA VAL A 120 -17.96 29.10 -4.92
C VAL A 120 -18.95 30.18 -5.39
N ALA A 121 -18.98 30.50 -6.69
CA ALA A 121 -19.96 31.45 -7.27
C ALA A 121 -21.42 30.97 -7.11
N LEU A 122 -21.64 29.64 -7.09
CA LEU A 122 -22.92 29.01 -6.78
C LEU A 122 -23.18 28.85 -5.26
N ASN A 123 -22.43 29.57 -4.42
CA ASN A 123 -22.57 29.60 -2.97
C ASN A 123 -22.43 28.20 -2.30
N MET A 124 -21.62 27.31 -2.90
CA MET A 124 -21.36 25.99 -2.33
C MET A 124 -20.31 26.09 -1.21
N THR A 125 -20.62 25.50 -0.05
CA THR A 125 -19.63 25.33 1.03
C THR A 125 -18.44 24.46 0.60
N ARG A 126 -17.25 24.71 1.14
CA ARG A 126 -16.01 23.94 0.85
C ARG A 126 -16.18 22.42 0.94
N ALA A 127 -16.94 21.93 1.93
CA ALA A 127 -17.22 20.49 2.08
C ALA A 127 -18.04 19.93 0.90
N LYS A 128 -19.05 20.68 0.43
CA LYS A 128 -19.83 20.32 -0.77
C LYS A 128 -18.95 20.33 -2.01
N ILE A 129 -18.08 21.33 -2.17
CA ILE A 129 -17.15 21.43 -3.32
C ILE A 129 -16.23 20.21 -3.36
N ILE A 130 -15.58 19.87 -2.24
CA ILE A 130 -14.69 18.70 -2.19
C ILE A 130 -15.46 17.42 -2.48
N ARG A 131 -16.59 17.19 -1.81
CA ARG A 131 -17.32 15.92 -1.92
C ARG A 131 -18.01 15.71 -3.27
N ARG A 132 -18.59 16.77 -3.86
CA ARG A 132 -19.45 16.65 -5.05
C ARG A 132 -18.77 17.01 -6.36
N ILE A 133 -17.68 17.77 -6.33
CA ILE A 133 -17.04 18.28 -7.55
C ILE A 133 -15.61 17.76 -7.64
N VAL A 134 -14.79 18.04 -6.63
CA VAL A 134 -13.35 17.78 -6.71
C VAL A 134 -13.02 16.30 -6.56
N LEU A 135 -13.55 15.61 -5.55
CA LEU A 135 -13.23 14.18 -5.31
C LEU A 135 -13.66 13.29 -6.49
N PRO A 136 -14.88 13.39 -7.04
CA PRO A 136 -15.27 12.58 -8.20
C PRO A 136 -14.34 12.75 -9.40
N GLN A 137 -13.87 13.97 -9.66
CA GLN A 137 -12.93 14.27 -10.76
C GLN A 137 -11.50 13.83 -10.45
N ALA A 138 -11.09 13.87 -9.19
CA ALA A 138 -9.75 13.50 -8.76
C ALA A 138 -9.55 11.98 -8.70
N ILE A 139 -10.58 11.19 -8.40
CA ILE A 139 -10.49 9.72 -8.31
C ILE A 139 -9.86 9.08 -9.56
N PRO A 140 -10.34 9.35 -10.80
CA PRO A 140 -9.71 8.82 -12.01
C PRO A 140 -8.22 9.16 -12.13
N ALA A 141 -7.81 10.35 -11.66
CA ALA A 141 -6.42 10.78 -11.68
C ALA A 141 -5.57 10.12 -10.57
N MET A 142 -6.18 9.67 -9.47
CA MET A 142 -5.49 8.92 -8.40
C MET A 142 -5.16 7.48 -8.80
N LEU A 143 -5.98 6.84 -9.64
CA LEU A 143 -5.90 5.39 -9.88
C LEU A 143 -4.58 4.92 -10.52
N PRO A 144 -4.03 5.60 -11.55
CA PRO A 144 -2.75 5.18 -12.13
C PRO A 144 -1.58 5.18 -11.10
N PRO A 145 -1.29 6.29 -10.38
CA PRO A 145 -0.24 6.26 -9.35
C PRO A 145 -0.59 5.37 -8.15
N ALA A 146 -1.87 5.22 -7.78
CA ALA A 146 -2.27 4.26 -6.74
C ALA A 146 -1.97 2.81 -7.14
N THR A 147 -2.07 2.46 -8.42
CA THR A 147 -1.69 1.14 -8.93
C THR A 147 -0.21 0.84 -8.67
N ASN A 148 0.65 1.82 -8.91
CA ASN A 148 2.08 1.69 -8.64
C ASN A 148 2.35 1.47 -7.14
N LEU A 149 1.68 2.23 -6.26
CA LEU A 149 1.81 2.07 -4.82
C LEU A 149 1.30 0.71 -4.33
N MET A 150 0.23 0.16 -4.92
CA MET A 150 -0.27 -1.17 -4.57
C MET A 150 0.72 -2.28 -4.97
N ILE A 151 1.39 -2.14 -6.11
CA ILE A 151 2.45 -3.07 -6.54
C ILE A 151 3.69 -2.91 -5.65
N GLU A 152 4.03 -1.70 -5.25
CA GLU A 152 5.12 -1.42 -4.31
C GLU A 152 4.82 -2.02 -2.93
N LEU A 153 3.58 -1.90 -2.44
CA LEU A 153 3.13 -2.51 -1.20
C LEU A 153 3.30 -4.04 -1.22
N LEU A 154 2.90 -4.70 -2.32
CA LEU A 154 3.12 -6.14 -2.52
C LEU A 154 4.61 -6.50 -2.46
N LYS A 155 5.50 -5.70 -3.05
CA LYS A 155 6.95 -5.95 -3.01
C LYS A 155 7.51 -5.75 -1.61
N ASN A 156 7.04 -4.71 -0.91
CA ASN A 156 7.48 -4.37 0.45
C ASN A 156 7.07 -5.43 1.48
N THR A 157 6.11 -6.31 1.19
CA THR A 157 5.84 -7.45 2.08
C THR A 157 7.05 -8.37 2.22
N ALA A 158 7.98 -8.41 1.26
CA ALA A 158 9.20 -9.20 1.39
C ALA A 158 10.04 -8.81 2.63
N LEU A 159 9.95 -7.55 3.06
CA LEU A 159 10.64 -7.07 4.27
C LEU A 159 10.12 -7.73 5.54
N VAL A 160 8.87 -8.23 5.55
CA VAL A 160 8.28 -8.83 6.74
C VAL A 160 8.89 -10.19 7.10
N SER A 161 9.57 -10.82 6.14
CA SER A 161 10.39 -12.02 6.38
C SER A 161 11.45 -11.81 7.46
N LEU A 162 11.90 -10.57 7.63
CA LEU A 162 12.92 -10.19 8.61
C LEU A 162 12.36 -10.03 10.03
N ILE A 163 11.03 -9.99 10.20
CA ILE A 163 10.35 -9.98 11.50
C ILE A 163 9.61 -11.29 11.75
N THR A 164 10.23 -12.41 11.36
CA THR A 164 9.77 -13.80 11.61
C THR A 164 8.48 -14.22 10.90
N ILE A 165 7.97 -13.40 9.96
CA ILE A 165 6.80 -13.80 9.19
C ILE A 165 7.21 -14.76 8.08
N THR A 166 6.51 -15.89 8.02
CA THR A 166 6.70 -16.93 7.02
C THR A 166 5.99 -16.57 5.70
N ASP A 167 6.39 -15.46 5.08
CA ASP A 167 5.90 -15.00 3.77
C ASP A 167 6.55 -15.79 2.61
N LEU A 168 6.26 -15.38 1.36
CA LEU A 168 6.87 -15.96 0.16
C LEU A 168 8.41 -15.91 0.22
N THR A 169 8.95 -14.79 0.71
CA THR A 169 10.40 -14.57 0.80
C THR A 169 11.04 -15.54 1.79
N PHE A 170 10.46 -15.64 2.99
CA PHE A 170 10.93 -16.56 4.01
C PHE A 170 10.87 -18.01 3.54
N ARG A 171 9.75 -18.45 2.95
CA ARG A 171 9.60 -19.80 2.42
C ARG A 171 10.62 -20.12 1.33
N GLY A 172 10.89 -19.16 0.44
CA GLY A 172 11.92 -19.31 -0.57
C GLY A 172 13.32 -19.43 0.01
N GLN A 173 13.69 -18.60 0.99
CA GLN A 173 14.99 -18.72 1.67
C GLN A 173 15.15 -20.07 2.37
N LEU A 174 14.11 -20.56 3.03
CA LEU A 174 14.10 -21.87 3.69
C LEU A 174 14.32 -23.01 2.68
N LEU A 175 13.51 -23.06 1.62
CA LEU A 175 13.64 -24.07 0.57
C LEU A 175 14.99 -24.03 -0.13
N ARG A 176 15.54 -22.83 -0.37
CA ARG A 176 16.87 -22.68 -0.94
C ARG A 176 17.93 -23.30 -0.04
N SER A 177 17.87 -23.05 1.26
CA SER A 177 18.82 -23.61 2.21
C SER A 177 18.69 -25.12 2.37
N GLU A 178 17.48 -25.66 2.28
CA GLU A 178 17.22 -27.11 2.41
C GLU A 178 17.56 -27.90 1.15
N THR A 179 17.25 -27.34 -0.03
CA THR A 179 17.38 -28.07 -1.31
C THR A 179 18.62 -27.69 -2.12
N LEU A 180 19.26 -26.57 -1.79
CA LEU A 180 20.36 -25.93 -2.53
C LEU A 180 20.02 -25.52 -3.98
N LYS A 181 18.75 -25.64 -4.39
CA LYS A 181 18.23 -25.31 -5.73
C LYS A 181 17.96 -23.80 -5.89
N THR A 182 19.04 -23.02 -5.92
CA THR A 182 18.95 -21.55 -5.87
C THR A 182 18.26 -20.94 -7.09
N VAL A 183 18.58 -21.43 -8.29
CA VAL A 183 18.04 -20.88 -9.54
C VAL A 183 16.55 -21.15 -9.64
N GLU A 184 16.13 -22.37 -9.31
CA GLU A 184 14.75 -22.82 -9.39
C GLU A 184 13.88 -22.08 -8.37
N VAL A 185 14.32 -21.99 -7.12
CA VAL A 185 13.56 -21.32 -6.06
C VAL A 185 13.39 -19.83 -6.34
N PHE A 186 14.46 -19.11 -6.66
CA PHE A 186 14.35 -17.67 -6.96
C PHE A 186 13.67 -17.40 -8.30
N GLY A 187 13.82 -18.28 -9.29
CA GLY A 187 13.04 -18.23 -10.53
C GLY A 187 11.54 -18.34 -10.29
N LEU A 188 11.11 -19.30 -9.47
CA LEU A 188 9.71 -19.44 -9.07
C LEU A 188 9.22 -18.23 -8.27
N MET A 189 9.99 -17.75 -7.29
CA MET A 189 9.60 -16.54 -6.54
C MET A 189 9.41 -15.32 -7.44
N LEU A 190 10.30 -15.11 -8.40
CA LEU A 190 10.19 -14.03 -9.38
C LEU A 190 8.87 -14.13 -10.15
N LEU A 191 8.56 -15.31 -10.67
CA LEU A 191 7.32 -15.57 -11.40
C LEU A 191 6.07 -15.36 -10.53
N LEU A 192 6.10 -15.81 -9.27
CA LEU A 192 4.98 -15.67 -8.34
C LEU A 192 4.73 -14.20 -7.95
N TYR A 193 5.77 -13.44 -7.60
CA TYR A 193 5.64 -12.00 -7.34
C TYR A 193 5.16 -11.25 -8.58
N PHE A 194 5.68 -11.60 -9.75
CA PHE A 194 5.26 -10.99 -11.01
C PHE A 194 3.79 -11.30 -11.34
N ALA A 195 3.35 -12.55 -11.20
CA ALA A 195 1.96 -12.94 -11.40
C ALA A 195 1.02 -12.21 -10.42
N ALA A 196 1.38 -12.11 -9.14
CA ALA A 196 0.61 -11.37 -8.16
C ALA A 196 0.52 -9.86 -8.51
N ALA A 197 1.61 -9.25 -8.98
CA ALA A 197 1.61 -7.87 -9.45
C ALA A 197 0.70 -7.66 -10.69
N LEU A 198 0.65 -8.63 -11.61
CA LEU A 198 -0.26 -8.60 -12.76
C LEU A 198 -1.72 -8.68 -12.33
N VAL A 199 -2.05 -9.49 -11.32
CA VAL A 199 -3.41 -9.56 -10.75
C VAL A 199 -3.82 -8.20 -10.16
N ILE A 200 -2.94 -7.57 -9.37
CA ILE A 200 -3.19 -6.21 -8.84
C ILE A 200 -3.38 -5.22 -9.99
N THR A 201 -2.51 -5.25 -10.99
CA THR A 201 -2.58 -4.35 -12.16
C THR A 201 -3.91 -4.53 -12.91
N ALA A 202 -4.34 -5.77 -13.14
CA ALA A 202 -5.59 -6.07 -13.82
C ALA A 202 -6.80 -5.55 -13.02
N GLY A 203 -6.83 -5.81 -11.70
CA GLY A 203 -7.88 -5.30 -10.82
C GLY A 203 -7.96 -3.78 -10.80
N MET A 204 -6.81 -3.09 -10.71
CA MET A 204 -6.76 -1.64 -10.74
C MET A 204 -7.17 -1.06 -12.11
N ARG A 205 -6.79 -1.69 -13.23
CA ARG A 205 -7.26 -1.29 -14.57
C ARG A 205 -8.78 -1.44 -14.71
N MET A 206 -9.38 -2.46 -14.11
CA MET A 206 -10.84 -2.60 -14.11
C MET A 206 -11.51 -1.46 -13.34
N LEU A 207 -10.95 -1.06 -12.18
CA LEU A 207 -11.41 0.12 -11.44
C LEU A 207 -11.25 1.39 -12.27
N GLU A 208 -10.09 1.60 -12.88
CA GLU A 208 -9.80 2.76 -13.72
C GLU A 208 -10.80 2.91 -14.87
N ARG A 209 -11.12 1.79 -15.55
CA ARG A 209 -12.14 1.79 -16.62
C ARG A 209 -13.50 2.24 -16.10
N ARG A 210 -13.94 1.76 -14.93
CA ARG A 210 -15.24 2.15 -14.33
C ARG A 210 -15.32 3.65 -14.04
N PHE A 211 -14.23 4.27 -13.57
CA PHE A 211 -14.22 5.70 -13.25
C PHE A 211 -13.99 6.62 -14.45
N LYS A 212 -13.40 6.12 -15.55
CA LYS A 212 -13.20 6.90 -16.78
C LYS A 212 -14.46 7.07 -17.65
N VAL A 213 -15.52 6.26 -17.44
CA VAL A 213 -16.75 6.28 -18.26
C VAL A 213 -17.62 7.55 -18.07
N GLY A 214 -17.24 8.49 -17.19
CA GLY A 214 -18.02 9.70 -16.90
C GLY A 214 -17.53 11.02 -17.52
N ARG A 215 -16.80 11.00 -18.66
CA ARG A 215 -16.39 12.22 -19.38
C ARG A 215 -17.35 12.56 -20.51
#